data_AF-A0A5S3YMC3-F1
#
_entry.id   AF-A0A5S3YMC3-F1
#
_cell.length_a   1.000
_cell.length_b   1.000
_cell.length_c   1.000
_cell.angle_alpha   90.00
_cell.angle_beta   90.00
_cell.angle_gamma   90.00
#
_symmetry.space_group_name_H-M   'P 1'
#
loop_
_entity.id
_entity.type
_entity.pdbx_description
1 polymer ?
#
loop_
_entity_poly.entity_id
_entity_poly.type
_entity_poly.pdbx_seq_one_letter_code
_entity_poly.pdbx_strand_id
1 'polypeptide(L)'
;RNALHGYTPKRLPNFTETLTLPELDAFKPLLEEQKRDISTTMAYVRALNILLKDKNIGKSVVPIIADEARTFGMEGLFRQIGIYNPHGQNYSPEDRDIVSYYKE
;
A
#
# COMPACT_ATOMS: atom_id res chain seq x y z
N ARG A 1 -18.33 21.40 -29.37
CA ARG A 1 -17.38 21.12 -28.26
C ARG A 1 -18.07 21.10 -26.90
N ASN A 2 -19.01 22.00 -26.59
CA ASN A 2 -19.74 22.00 -25.31
C ASN A 2 -20.56 20.73 -25.04
N ALA A 3 -21.15 20.09 -26.07
CA ALA A 3 -21.83 18.79 -25.94
C ALA A 3 -20.88 17.62 -25.56
N LEU A 4 -19.56 17.82 -25.63
CA LEU A 4 -18.52 16.84 -25.31
C LEU A 4 -17.59 17.32 -24.18
N HIS A 5 -18.15 18.09 -23.23
CA HIS A 5 -17.43 18.61 -22.05
C HIS A 5 -16.22 19.52 -22.34
N GLY A 6 -16.19 20.19 -23.50
CA GLY A 6 -15.24 21.27 -23.80
C GLY A 6 -14.11 20.86 -24.76
N TYR A 7 -12.92 21.41 -24.52
CA TYR A 7 -11.74 21.25 -25.38
C TYR A 7 -10.75 20.26 -24.75
N THR A 8 -10.13 19.42 -25.58
CA THR A 8 -9.15 18.41 -25.19
C THR A 8 -7.92 18.46 -26.12
N PRO A 9 -6.69 18.22 -25.62
CA PRO A 9 -6.35 17.83 -24.25
C PRO A 9 -6.28 19.03 -23.28
N LYS A 10 -6.63 18.79 -22.01
CA LYS A 10 -6.47 19.74 -20.90
C LYS A 10 -5.74 19.04 -19.76
N ARG A 11 -4.74 19.69 -19.18
CA ARG A 11 -4.00 19.19 -18.01
C ARG A 11 -4.24 20.13 -16.84
N LEU A 12 -4.66 19.58 -15.70
CA LEU A 12 -4.66 20.31 -14.43
C LEU A 12 -3.27 20.16 -13.80
N PRO A 13 -2.60 21.26 -13.43
CA PRO A 13 -1.25 21.19 -12.87
C PRO A 13 -1.24 20.63 -11.44
N ASN A 14 -2.30 20.88 -10.67
CA ASN A 14 -2.42 20.51 -9.27
C ASN A 14 -3.73 19.75 -9.04
N PHE A 15 -3.74 18.93 -7.99
CA PHE A 15 -4.96 18.34 -7.45
C PHE A 15 -5.79 19.40 -6.71
N THR A 16 -7.09 19.13 -6.53
CA THR A 16 -8.04 20.06 -5.90
C THR A 16 -8.34 19.73 -4.44
N GLU A 17 -8.14 18.49 -4.02
CA GLU A 17 -8.50 18.01 -2.68
C GLU A 17 -7.33 18.12 -1.70
N THR A 18 -7.56 18.67 -0.50
CA THR A 18 -6.54 18.69 0.55
C THR A 18 -6.45 17.32 1.23
N LEU A 19 -5.26 16.72 1.21
CA LEU A 19 -4.98 15.48 1.92
C LEU A 19 -4.56 15.77 3.35
N THR A 20 -5.25 15.17 4.33
CA THR A 20 -4.81 15.17 5.73
C THR A 20 -3.77 14.07 5.90
N LEU A 21 -2.50 14.47 6.02
CA LEU A 21 -1.39 13.54 6.19
C LEU A 21 -1.21 13.16 7.67
N PRO A 22 -0.71 11.95 7.96
CA PRO A 22 -0.32 11.60 9.32
C PRO A 22 0.88 12.43 9.76
N GLU A 23 0.80 12.94 10.99
CA GLU A 23 1.89 13.64 11.65
C GLU A 23 3.08 12.71 11.90
N LEU A 24 4.28 13.29 12.09
CA LEU A 24 5.50 12.54 12.41
C LEU A 24 5.32 11.65 13.66
N ASP A 25 4.44 12.06 14.58
CA ASP A 25 4.10 11.33 15.80
C ASP A 25 3.57 9.92 15.52
N ALA A 26 2.85 9.73 14.42
CA ALA A 26 2.34 8.42 14.02
C ALA A 26 3.49 7.42 13.74
N PHE A 27 4.68 7.92 13.44
CA PHE A 27 5.88 7.14 13.15
C PHE A 27 6.80 6.96 14.36
N LYS A 28 6.43 7.44 15.55
CA LYS A 28 7.20 7.27 16.80
C LYS A 28 7.83 5.88 17.00
N PRO A 29 7.11 4.75 16.76
CA PRO A 29 7.69 3.42 16.93
C PRO A 29 8.91 3.12 16.04
N LEU A 30 9.12 3.89 14.97
CA LEU A 30 10.27 3.80 14.07
C LEU A 30 11.37 4.82 14.39
N LEU A 31 11.05 5.86 15.16
CA LEU A 31 11.99 6.91 15.57
C LEU A 31 12.76 6.53 16.85
N GLU A 32 12.21 5.59 17.62
CA GLU A 32 12.85 5.03 18.81
C GLU A 32 13.87 3.92 18.45
N GLU A 33 14.81 3.68 19.36
CA GLU A 33 15.78 2.59 19.23
C GLU A 33 15.06 1.23 19.18
N GLN A 34 15.43 0.42 18.19
CA GLN A 34 14.77 -0.86 17.95
C GLN A 34 15.38 -1.95 18.84
N LYS A 35 14.52 -2.67 19.58
CA LYS A 35 14.95 -3.77 20.46
C LYS A 35 15.63 -4.95 19.75
N ARG A 36 15.46 -5.06 18.43
CA ARG A 36 16.06 -6.09 17.59
C ARG A 36 16.61 -5.39 16.35
N ASP A 37 17.68 -5.95 15.80
CA ASP A 37 18.21 -5.50 14.53
C ASP A 37 17.15 -5.67 13.45
N ILE A 38 16.89 -4.59 12.71
CA ILE A 38 15.98 -4.58 11.57
C ILE A 38 16.70 -3.96 10.38
N SER A 39 16.33 -4.39 9.18
CA SER A 39 16.77 -3.72 7.96
C SER A 39 15.94 -2.46 7.69
N THR A 40 16.47 -1.58 6.85
CA THR A 40 15.73 -0.41 6.34
C THR A 40 14.49 -0.81 5.53
N THR A 41 14.52 -1.96 4.83
CA THR A 41 13.34 -2.52 4.15
C THR A 41 12.24 -2.90 5.14
N MET A 42 12.60 -3.51 6.28
CA MET A 42 11.62 -3.81 7.34
C MET A 42 11.04 -2.52 7.93
N ALA A 43 11.86 -1.49 8.13
CA ALA A 43 11.40 -0.18 8.59
C ALA A 43 10.45 0.48 7.56
N TYR A 44 10.76 0.39 6.27
CA TYR A 44 9.89 0.84 5.18
C TYR A 44 8.53 0.15 5.20
N VAL A 45 8.48 -1.18 5.31
CA VAL A 45 7.22 -1.93 5.38
C VAL A 45 6.40 -1.54 6.62
N ARG A 46 7.05 -1.27 7.75
CA ARG A 46 6.37 -0.76 8.95
C ARG A 46 5.81 0.66 8.74
N ALA A 47 6.56 1.56 8.09
CA ALA A 47 6.08 2.89 7.74
C ALA A 47 4.90 2.82 6.78
N LEU A 48 4.98 1.96 5.77
CA LEU A 48 3.90 1.70 4.83
C LEU A 48 2.63 1.19 5.55
N ASN A 49 2.78 0.32 6.55
CA ASN A 49 1.67 -0.13 7.38
C ASN A 49 0.99 1.01 8.17
N ILE A 50 1.76 1.98 8.65
CA ILE A 50 1.20 3.16 9.35
C ILE A 50 0.37 3.98 8.35
N LEU A 51 0.90 4.22 7.15
CA LEU A 51 0.19 4.93 6.08
C LEU A 51 -1.09 4.19 5.63
N LEU A 52 -1.04 2.87 5.49
CA LEU A 52 -2.18 2.05 5.08
C LEU A 52 -3.29 2.00 6.14
N LYS A 53 -2.95 2.15 7.42
CA LYS A 53 -3.92 2.20 8.52
C LYS A 53 -4.52 3.58 8.73
N ASP A 54 -3.92 4.63 8.16
CA ASP A 54 -4.45 5.99 8.23
C ASP A 54 -5.78 6.10 7.45
N LYS A 55 -6.80 6.64 8.11
CA LYS A 55 -8.16 6.72 7.55
C LYS A 55 -8.29 7.73 6.41
N ASN A 56 -7.41 8.72 6.36
CA ASN A 56 -7.46 9.81 5.40
C ASN A 56 -6.73 9.45 4.10
N ILE A 57 -5.56 8.80 4.21
CA ILE A 57 -4.73 8.49 3.04
C ILE A 57 -4.61 7.01 2.70
N GLY A 58 -4.96 6.09 3.61
CA GLY A 58 -4.68 4.66 3.42
C GLY A 58 -5.28 4.06 2.14
N LYS A 59 -6.42 4.58 1.67
CA LYS A 59 -7.07 4.18 0.41
C LYS A 59 -6.37 4.70 -0.85
N SER A 60 -5.57 5.76 -0.72
CA SER A 60 -4.83 6.39 -1.82
C SER A 60 -3.40 5.88 -1.95
N VAL A 61 -2.94 5.08 -0.97
CA VAL A 61 -1.63 4.42 -1.02
C VAL A 61 -1.75 3.17 -1.89
N VAL A 62 -0.91 3.09 -2.93
CA VAL A 62 -0.87 1.97 -3.87
C VAL A 62 0.50 1.29 -3.80
N PRO A 63 0.65 0.23 -2.98
CA PRO A 63 1.85 -0.60 -2.98
C PRO A 63 1.93 -1.38 -4.30
N ILE A 64 3.08 -1.31 -4.99
CA ILE A 64 3.33 -2.03 -6.23
C ILE A 64 4.53 -2.95 -6.01
N ILE A 65 4.37 -4.23 -6.34
CA ILE A 65 5.39 -5.26 -6.18
C ILE A 65 5.51 -6.02 -7.48
N ALA A 66 6.75 -6.28 -7.91
CA ALA A 66 7.04 -7.14 -9.04
C ALA A 66 7.34 -8.56 -8.53
N ASP A 67 6.28 -9.34 -8.30
CA ASP A 67 6.27 -10.76 -7.87
C ASP A 67 6.87 -11.04 -6.47
N GLU A 68 8.10 -10.62 -6.22
CA GLU A 68 8.97 -10.93 -5.07
C GLU A 68 8.56 -10.29 -3.73
N ALA A 69 7.32 -10.48 -3.29
CA ALA A 69 6.80 -9.90 -2.05
C ALA A 69 7.41 -10.50 -0.78
N ARG A 70 7.74 -11.80 -0.80
CA ARG A 70 8.36 -12.51 0.33
C ARG A 70 9.75 -11.99 0.64
N THR A 71 10.54 -11.75 -0.40
CA THR A 71 11.90 -11.20 -0.32
C THR A 71 11.96 -9.87 0.42
N PHE A 72 10.91 -9.04 0.30
CA PHE A 72 10.82 -7.75 0.98
C PHE A 72 10.03 -7.78 2.30
N GLY A 73 9.56 -8.95 2.75
CA GLY A 73 8.73 -9.06 3.96
C GLY A 73 7.36 -8.40 3.83
N MET A 74 6.85 -8.27 2.60
CA MET A 74 5.55 -7.65 2.30
C MET A 74 4.38 -8.64 2.32
N GLU A 75 4.66 -9.94 2.49
CA GLU A 75 3.65 -11.01 2.62
C GLU A 75 2.59 -10.74 3.70
N GLY A 76 2.96 -10.06 4.80
CA GLY A 76 2.04 -9.68 5.86
C GLY A 76 1.01 -8.63 5.43
N LEU A 77 1.33 -7.79 4.43
CA LEU A 77 0.42 -6.76 3.90
C LEU A 77 -0.74 -7.39 3.14
N PHE A 78 -0.51 -8.48 2.40
CA PHE A 78 -1.53 -9.13 1.59
C PHE A 78 -2.71 -9.65 2.42
N ARG A 79 -2.49 -10.07 3.66
CA ARG A 79 -3.59 -10.45 4.56
C ARG A 79 -4.41 -9.25 5.04
N GLN A 80 -3.79 -8.08 5.10
CA GLN A 80 -4.42 -6.86 5.63
C GLN A 80 -5.20 -6.08 4.57
N ILE A 81 -4.64 -5.95 3.36
CA ILE A 81 -5.20 -5.10 2.29
C ILE A 81 -5.61 -5.86 1.03
N GLY A 82 -5.24 -7.14 0.92
CA GLY A 82 -5.49 -7.97 -0.26
C GLY A 82 -4.61 -7.66 -1.45
N ILE A 83 -4.78 -8.43 -2.52
CA ILE A 83 -4.14 -8.22 -3.82
C ILE A 83 -5.25 -7.87 -4.82
N TYR A 84 -5.03 -6.82 -5.61
CA TYR A 84 -6.00 -6.43 -6.62
C TYR A 84 -6.07 -7.48 -7.74
N ASN A 85 -7.17 -8.23 -7.79
CA ASN A 85 -7.45 -9.20 -8.84
C ASN A 85 -8.91 -9.09 -9.33
N PRO A 86 -9.18 -8.33 -10.41
CA PRO A 86 -10.54 -8.07 -10.89
C PRO A 86 -11.22 -9.31 -11.50
N HIS A 87 -10.46 -10.37 -11.80
CA HIS A 87 -10.95 -11.61 -12.38
C HIS A 87 -11.02 -12.76 -11.37
N GLY A 88 -10.68 -12.49 -10.11
CA GLY A 88 -10.60 -13.49 -9.05
C GLY A 88 -9.44 -14.48 -9.22
N GLN A 89 -9.24 -15.27 -8.17
CA GLN A 89 -8.16 -16.24 -8.09
C GLN A 89 -8.43 -17.45 -8.99
N ASN A 90 -7.89 -17.43 -10.22
CA ASN A 90 -8.04 -18.52 -11.20
C ASN A 90 -7.00 -19.64 -11.05
N TYR A 91 -6.10 -19.56 -10.08
CA TYR A 91 -5.05 -20.55 -9.82
C TYR A 91 -5.03 -20.96 -8.35
N SER A 92 -4.65 -22.21 -8.06
CA SER A 92 -4.34 -22.59 -6.68
C SER A 92 -2.99 -21.94 -6.32
N PRO A 93 -2.91 -21.08 -5.30
CA PRO A 93 -1.62 -20.55 -4.84
C PRO A 93 -0.71 -21.72 -4.45
N GLU A 94 0.55 -21.66 -4.84
CA GLU A 94 1.55 -22.67 -4.46
C GLU A 94 1.78 -22.69 -2.93
N ASP A 95 1.52 -21.57 -2.26
CA ASP A 95 1.65 -21.41 -0.81
C ASP A 95 0.37 -21.76 -0.02
N ARG A 96 -0.58 -22.51 -0.60
CA ARG A 96 -1.88 -22.82 0.04
C ARG A 96 -1.74 -23.53 1.39
N ASP A 97 -0.68 -24.32 1.55
CA ASP A 97 -0.40 -25.11 2.76
C ASP A 97 0.52 -24.38 3.76
N ILE A 98 0.96 -23.16 3.43
CA ILE A 98 1.73 -22.30 4.34
C ILE A 98 0.75 -21.37 5.05
N VAL A 99 0.95 -21.15 6.37
CA VAL A 99 0.05 -20.44 7.30
C VAL A 99 -0.37 -19.02 6.85
N SER A 100 0.28 -18.47 5.83
CA SER A 100 0.01 -17.20 5.15
C SER A 100 -0.94 -17.35 3.95
N TYR A 101 -2.15 -17.88 4.18
CA TYR A 101 -3.22 -17.81 3.18
C TYR A 101 -3.56 -16.35 2.85
N TYR A 102 -3.45 -15.98 1.57
CA TYR A 102 -3.79 -14.66 1.04
C TYR A 102 -5.31 -14.52 0.91
N LYS A 103 -5.86 -13.37 1.32
CA LYS A 103 -7.20 -12.93 0.89
C LYS A 103 -6.99 -12.04 -0.33
N GLU A 104 -7.43 -12.47 -1.50
CA GLU A 104 -7.64 -11.57 -2.64
C GLU A 104 -9.09 -11.08 -2.67
#